data_AF-A0A3M1J2W6-F1
#
_entry.id   AF-A0A3M1J2W6-F1
#
_cell.length_a   1.000
_cell.length_b   1.000
_cell.length_c   1.000
_cell.angle_alpha   90.00
_cell.angle_beta   90.00
_cell.angle_gamma   90.00
#
_symmetry.space_group_name_H-M   'P 1'
#
loop_
_entity.id
_entity.type
_entity.pdbx_description
1 polymer ?
#
loop_
_entity_poly.entity_id
_entity_poly.type
_entity_poly.pdbx_seq_one_letter_code
_entity_poly.pdbx_strand_id
1 'polypeptide(L)'
;RDTLQTQGISAIYSTHYRRTQQTAGPLAAALNLDIRPYSPWELNSIFEIIAANTGGKILIVGHSNTTPNFINYLLGDKRLAPLREDEYDKLFEVRMTSEHIILKTHTF
;
A
#
# COMPACT_ATOMS: atom_id res chain seq x y z
N ARG A 1 -0.28 15.88 -6.23
CA ARG A 1 -0.81 14.84 -7.17
C ARG A 1 0.32 14.15 -7.94
N ASP A 2 1.51 14.75 -8.07
CA ASP A 2 2.66 14.22 -8.83
C ASP A 2 3.59 13.23 -8.09
N THR A 3 3.42 13.03 -6.79
CA THR A 3 4.42 12.33 -5.95
C THR A 3 4.51 10.83 -6.21
N LEU A 4 3.46 10.19 -6.72
CA LEU A 4 3.42 8.74 -7.00
C LEU A 4 3.67 8.37 -8.47
N GLN A 5 3.27 9.23 -9.42
CA GLN A 5 3.50 9.00 -10.86
C GLN A 5 4.99 8.91 -11.21
N THR A 6 5.85 9.60 -10.45
CA THR A 6 7.29 9.67 -10.69
C THR A 6 8.09 8.58 -9.98
N GLN A 7 7.45 7.71 -9.18
CA GLN A 7 8.21 6.72 -8.39
C GLN A 7 8.57 5.44 -9.13
N GLY A 8 8.08 5.21 -10.35
CA GLY A 8 8.31 3.96 -11.07
C GLY A 8 7.54 2.79 -10.45
N ILE A 9 6.25 3.01 -10.17
CA ILE A 9 5.35 1.97 -9.68
C ILE A 9 5.14 0.95 -10.80
N SER A 10 5.42 -0.32 -10.52
CA SER A 10 5.32 -1.43 -11.48
C SER A 10 4.01 -2.22 -11.38
N ALA A 11 3.31 -2.12 -10.24
CA ALA A 11 2.01 -2.75 -10.05
C ALA A 11 1.16 -2.01 -9.01
N ILE A 12 -0.16 -2.06 -9.20
CA ILE A 12 -1.15 -1.46 -8.30
C ILE A 12 -2.09 -2.55 -7.81
N TYR A 13 -2.26 -2.64 -6.51
CA TYR A 13 -3.17 -3.58 -5.84
C TYR A 13 -4.24 -2.80 -5.08
N SER A 14 -5.49 -3.26 -5.14
CA SER A 14 -6.61 -2.65 -4.42
C SER A 14 -7.60 -3.72 -3.98
N THR A 15 -8.33 -3.49 -2.91
CA THR A 15 -9.44 -4.37 -2.55
C THR A 15 -10.63 -4.12 -3.49
N HIS A 16 -11.62 -5.03 -3.51
CA HIS A 16 -12.79 -4.93 -4.40
C HIS A 16 -13.75 -3.79 -4.07
N TYR A 17 -13.53 -3.04 -3.00
CA TYR A 17 -14.45 -1.98 -2.59
C TYR A 17 -14.39 -0.80 -3.55
N ARG A 18 -15.56 -0.25 -3.90
CA ARG A 18 -15.67 0.88 -4.84
C ARG A 18 -14.80 2.08 -4.43
N ARG A 19 -14.72 2.36 -3.12
CA ARG A 19 -13.87 3.42 -2.56
C ARG A 19 -12.38 3.22 -2.81
N THR A 20 -11.87 1.99 -2.70
CA THR A 20 -10.43 1.71 -2.90
C THR A 20 -10.09 1.68 -4.38
N GLN A 21 -11.02 1.23 -5.23
CA GLN A 21 -10.90 1.31 -6.69
C GLN A 21 -10.88 2.77 -7.18
N GLN A 22 -11.72 3.64 -6.62
CA GLN A 22 -11.75 5.07 -6.96
C GLN A 22 -10.46 5.80 -6.57
N THR A 23 -9.80 5.41 -5.48
CA THR A 23 -8.49 5.97 -5.09
C THR A 23 -7.37 5.49 -6.01
N ALA A 24 -7.39 4.21 -6.41
CA ALA A 24 -6.37 3.64 -7.30
C ALA A 24 -6.52 4.07 -8.77
N GLY A 25 -7.75 4.30 -9.22
CA GLY A 25 -8.11 4.56 -10.62
C GLY A 25 -7.31 5.67 -11.31
N PRO A 26 -7.19 6.88 -10.75
CA PRO A 26 -6.45 7.97 -11.38
C PRO A 26 -4.98 7.64 -11.65
N LEU A 27 -4.32 6.95 -10.71
CA LEU A 27 -2.92 6.57 -10.86
C LEU A 27 -2.75 5.39 -11.82
N ALA A 28 -3.66 4.41 -11.77
CA ALA A 28 -3.69 3.27 -12.68
C ALA A 28 -3.83 3.74 -14.15
N ALA A 29 -4.76 4.65 -14.40
CA ALA A 29 -4.95 5.26 -15.71
C ALA A 29 -3.71 6.05 -16.16
N ALA A 30 -3.10 6.81 -15.24
CA ALA A 30 -1.92 7.62 -15.55
C ALA A 30 -0.67 6.78 -15.87
N LEU A 31 -0.53 5.61 -15.24
CA LEU A 31 0.60 4.69 -15.44
C LEU A 31 0.31 3.59 -16.47
N ASN A 32 -0.90 3.55 -17.02
CA ASN A 32 -1.39 2.48 -17.89
C ASN A 32 -1.18 1.08 -17.27
N LEU A 33 -1.52 0.94 -15.99
CA LEU A 33 -1.42 -0.30 -15.22
C LEU A 33 -2.80 -0.81 -14.82
N ASP A 34 -2.96 -2.13 -14.81
CA ASP A 34 -4.15 -2.76 -14.26
C ASP A 34 -4.16 -2.72 -12.73
N ILE A 35 -5.35 -2.55 -12.15
CA ILE A 35 -5.57 -2.67 -10.71
C ILE A 35 -5.81 -4.14 -10.39
N ARG A 36 -4.86 -4.75 -9.69
CA ARG A 36 -4.94 -6.15 -9.28
C ARG A 36 -5.74 -6.26 -7.96
N PRO A 37 -6.83 -7.05 -7.93
CA PRO A 37 -7.56 -7.23 -6.69
C PRO A 37 -6.74 -8.03 -5.66
N TYR A 38 -6.93 -7.74 -4.37
CA TYR A 38 -6.45 -8.59 -3.29
C TYR A 38 -7.45 -8.66 -2.14
N SER A 39 -7.38 -9.74 -1.35
CA SER A 39 -8.20 -9.93 -0.15
C SER A 39 -7.52 -9.27 1.06
N PRO A 40 -8.12 -8.26 1.70
CA PRO A 40 -7.53 -7.62 2.89
C PRO A 40 -7.68 -8.47 4.15
N TRP A 41 -8.42 -9.59 4.08
CA TRP A 41 -8.63 -10.51 5.20
C TRP A 41 -7.63 -11.66 5.20
N GLU A 42 -6.95 -11.86 4.07
CA GLU A 42 -5.91 -12.86 3.91
C GLU A 42 -4.55 -12.20 4.05
N LEU A 43 -3.99 -12.27 5.26
CA LEU A 43 -2.62 -11.81 5.55
C LEU A 43 -1.62 -12.35 4.53
N ASN A 44 -1.78 -13.61 4.13
CA ASN A 44 -0.90 -14.28 3.17
C ASN A 44 -0.89 -13.59 1.80
N SER A 45 -2.02 -13.07 1.32
CA SER A 45 -2.09 -12.42 0.01
C SER A 45 -1.16 -11.22 -0.08
N ILE A 46 -1.00 -10.44 1.01
CA ILE A 46 -0.10 -9.29 1.01
C ILE A 46 1.37 -9.74 1.02
N PHE A 47 1.72 -10.77 1.80
CA PHE A 47 3.10 -11.29 1.78
C PHE A 47 3.46 -11.87 0.42
N GLU A 48 2.53 -12.58 -0.23
CA GLU A 48 2.70 -13.07 -1.59
C GLU A 48 2.87 -11.92 -2.59
N ILE A 49 2.08 -10.86 -2.46
CA ILE A 49 2.23 -9.65 -3.28
C ILE A 49 3.62 -9.02 -3.09
N ILE A 50 4.08 -8.88 -1.85
CA ILE A 50 5.40 -8.32 -1.54
C ILE A 50 6.51 -9.20 -2.11
N ALA A 51 6.43 -10.53 -1.88
CA ALA A 51 7.40 -11.49 -2.35
C ALA A 51 7.50 -11.50 -3.89
N ALA A 52 6.35 -11.48 -4.58
CA ALA A 52 6.26 -11.48 -6.03
C ALA A 52 6.75 -10.17 -6.69
N ASN A 53 6.91 -9.09 -5.92
CA ASN A 53 7.35 -7.79 -6.42
C ASN A 53 8.67 -7.32 -5.79
N THR A 54 9.49 -8.27 -5.30
CA THR A 54 10.82 -7.98 -4.78
C THR A 54 11.68 -7.28 -5.84
N GLY A 55 12.35 -6.18 -5.45
CA GLY A 55 13.14 -5.35 -6.36
C GLY A 55 12.33 -4.30 -7.16
N GLY A 56 11.01 -4.28 -7.04
CA GLY A 56 10.12 -3.29 -7.65
C GLY A 56 9.49 -2.34 -6.64
N LYS A 57 8.72 -1.37 -7.14
CA LYS A 57 7.84 -0.53 -6.30
C LYS A 57 6.39 -0.83 -6.66
N ILE A 58 5.59 -1.10 -5.65
CA ILE A 58 4.17 -1.37 -5.81
C ILE A 58 3.34 -0.41 -4.98
N LEU A 59 2.12 -0.14 -5.43
CA LEU A 59 1.12 0.55 -4.63
C LEU A 59 0.09 -0.45 -4.13
N ILE A 60 -0.19 -0.45 -2.84
CA ILE A 60 -1.27 -1.23 -2.23
C ILE A 60 -2.28 -0.26 -1.63
N VAL A 61 -3.52 -0.32 -2.10
CA VAL A 61 -4.65 0.48 -1.60
C VAL A 61 -5.55 -0.40 -0.75
N GLY A 62 -5.38 -0.27 0.57
CA GLY A 62 -6.11 -1.05 1.58
C GLY A 62 -7.17 -0.25 2.34
N HIS A 63 -7.35 -0.61 3.61
CA HIS A 63 -8.34 -0.01 4.51
C HIS A 63 -7.68 0.52 5.80
N SER A 64 -8.26 1.54 6.41
CA SER A 64 -7.79 2.17 7.65
C SER A 64 -7.61 1.17 8.82
N ASN A 65 -8.44 0.12 8.85
CA ASN A 65 -8.42 -0.93 9.87
C ASN A 65 -7.41 -2.06 9.60
N THR A 66 -6.98 -2.25 8.35
CA THR A 66 -6.09 -3.37 7.99
C THR A 66 -4.66 -2.89 7.70
N THR A 67 -4.51 -1.73 7.04
CA THR A 67 -3.21 -1.19 6.62
C THR A 67 -2.21 -0.99 7.77
N PRO A 68 -2.57 -0.38 8.92
CA PRO A 68 -1.64 -0.21 10.04
C PRO A 68 -1.17 -1.53 10.65
N ASN A 69 -2.09 -2.51 10.75
CA ASN A 69 -1.79 -3.83 11.29
C ASN A 69 -0.77 -4.58 10.43
N PHE A 70 -0.89 -4.48 9.10
CA PHE A 70 0.07 -5.09 8.18
C PHE A 70 1.45 -4.47 8.29
N ILE A 71 1.53 -3.15 8.32
CA ILE A 71 2.81 -2.45 8.43
C ILE A 71 3.49 -2.77 9.78
N ASN A 72 2.72 -2.82 10.87
CA ASN A 72 3.24 -3.24 12.17
C ASN A 72 3.78 -4.67 12.14
N TYR A 73 3.07 -5.59 11.47
CA TYR A 73 3.56 -6.95 11.31
C TYR A 73 4.87 -6.99 10.51
N LEU A 74 4.95 -6.24 9.40
CA LEU A 74 6.17 -6.13 8.59
C LEU A 74 7.35 -5.55 9.38
N LEU A 75 7.09 -4.58 10.25
CA LEU A 75 8.12 -3.97 11.10
C LEU A 75 8.54 -4.85 12.29
N GLY A 76 7.77 -5.91 12.59
CA GLY A 76 7.93 -6.68 13.83
C GLY A 76 7.65 -5.86 15.10
N ASP A 77 7.02 -4.70 14.98
CA ASP A 77 6.83 -3.72 16.05
C ASP A 77 5.52 -2.95 15.85
N LYS A 78 4.82 -2.61 16.94
CA LYS A 78 3.53 -1.90 16.93
C LYS A 78 3.72 -0.39 16.90
N ARG A 79 4.37 0.12 15.85
CA ARG A 79 4.69 1.55 15.71
C ARG A 79 3.53 2.40 15.20
N LEU A 80 2.60 1.81 14.44
CA LEU A 80 1.45 2.50 13.88
C LEU A 80 0.20 2.25 14.72
N ALA A 81 -0.44 3.34 15.14
CA ALA A 81 -1.77 3.27 15.72
C ALA A 81 -2.82 2.92 14.63
N PRO A 82 -3.97 2.33 15.00
CA PRO A 82 -5.10 2.22 14.11
C PRO A 82 -5.47 3.59 13.54
N LEU A 83 -5.71 3.64 12.24
CA LEU A 83 -6.18 4.87 11.61
C LEU A 83 -7.64 5.07 11.94
N ARG A 84 -7.99 6.32 12.25
CA ARG A 84 -9.39 6.68 12.44
C ARG A 84 -10.12 6.63 11.09
N GLU A 85 -11.43 6.45 11.13
CA GLU A 85 -12.26 6.37 9.91
C GLU A 85 -12.29 7.67 9.09
N ASP A 86 -11.83 8.79 9.65
CA ASP A 86 -11.73 10.09 9.00
C ASP A 86 -10.34 10.39 8.40
N GLU A 87 -9.35 9.51 8.62
CA GLU A 87 -7.96 9.70 8.17
C GLU A 87 -7.72 9.05 6.79
N TYR A 88 -8.14 9.73 5.73
CA TYR A 88 -7.98 9.29 4.33
C TYR A 88 -6.75 9.87 3.62
N ASP A 89 -6.03 10.75 4.29
CA ASP A 89 -4.94 11.59 3.77
C ASP A 89 -3.55 10.98 4.00
N LYS A 90 -3.46 9.79 4.58
CA LYS A 90 -2.18 9.15 4.90
C LYS A 90 -1.70 8.20 3.80
N LEU A 91 -0.45 8.39 3.41
CA LEU A 91 0.32 7.50 2.56
C LEU A 91 1.48 6.92 3.36
N PHE A 92 1.57 5.61 3.42
CA PHE A 92 2.68 4.90 4.04
C PHE A 92 3.65 4.40 2.97
N GLU A 93 4.90 4.83 3.07
CA GLU A 93 5.98 4.36 2.25
C GLU A 93 6.85 3.42 3.08
N VAL A 94 6.81 2.13 2.74
CA VAL A 94 7.61 1.09 3.35
C VAL A 94 8.74 0.72 2.41
N ARG A 95 9.99 0.92 2.84
CA ARG A 95 11.19 0.50 2.10
C ARG A 95 11.84 -0.65 2.84
N MET A 96 11.93 -1.80 2.19
CA MET A 96 12.60 -2.98 2.73
C MET A 96 13.95 -3.14 2.01
N THR A 97 15.04 -3.08 2.78
CA THR A 97 16.39 -3.45 2.32
C THR A 97 16.83 -4.72 3.05
N SER A 98 17.94 -5.32 2.61
CA SER A 98 18.49 -6.54 3.20
C SER A 98 18.79 -6.41 4.70
N GLU A 99 19.08 -5.19 5.18
CA GLU A 99 19.43 -4.95 6.58
C GLU A 99 18.35 -4.20 7.39
N HIS A 100 17.49 -3.40 6.73
CA HIS A 100 16.58 -2.49 7.42
C HIS A 100 15.21 -2.37 6.76
N ILE A 101 14.17 -2.19 7.59
CA ILE A 101 12.84 -1.78 7.13
C ILE A 101 12.63 -0.33 7.58
N ILE A 102 12.43 0.56 6.62
CA ILE A 102 12.21 1.99 6.85
C ILE A 102 10.75 2.29 6.55
N LEU A 103 10.05 2.84 7.53
CA LEU A 103 8.70 3.38 7.38
C LEU A 103 8.76 4.91 7.30
N LYS A 104 8.15 5.48 6.27
CA LYS A 104 7.85 6.92 6.17
C LYS A 104 6.35 7.12 6.02
N THR A 105 5.80 8.05 6.78
CA THR A 105 4.39 8.44 6.67
C THR A 105 4.32 9.83 6.04
N HIS A 106 3.56 9.94 4.96
CA HIS A 106 3.24 11.20 4.31
C HIS A 106 1.77 11.51 4.61
N THR A 107 1.48 12.77 4.96
CA THR A 107 0.11 13.26 5.18
C THR A 107 -0.11 14.42 4.21
N PHE A 108 -1.26 14.47 3.55
CA PHE A 108 -1.56 15.42 2.47
C PHE A 108 -2.66 16.40 2.82
#